data_AF-A0A8D9GER5-F1
#
_entry.id   AF-A0A8D9GER5-F1
#
_cell.length_a   1.000
_cell.length_b   1.000
_cell.length_c   1.000
_cell.angle_alpha   90.00
_cell.angle_beta   90.00
_cell.angle_gamma   90.00
#
_symmetry.space_group_name_H-M   'P 1'
#
loop_
_entity.id
_entity.type
_entity.pdbx_description
1 polymer ?
#
loop_
_entity_poly.entity_id
_entity_poly.type
_entity_poly.pdbx_seq_one_letter_code
_entity_poly.pdbx_strand_id
1 'polypeptide(L)'
;MEEECGGDIVMSTLMESGVSIPGDFSSVSQFTSEALTSICAQLLNLIDPSAAAASEMKPVVVVDSLPERYMMICTDIAHSVKNLGYMGDISYHKFLHPSQDDSFRLLTFLLERLSNKKQQGLEASPLPPGGDIASMPKVDDTFRDTSDETFDMHLHKVEAVLKDLTMTSEIPQPPNSHAQNASADGSTAAEFFSLRQSSGYEQPSSVDPSESEPNYETVELQNQHNVLLEELESGSSELSSLDSELELLNLAAGMLLLDEKQPGGLYQQVAVKRCNIMDLKKQWDDVRLTLEAKKLCLLDQLHVEEEPEAKDKFHKLKTTELDLQSLSSEIQKREEERCKLQTELERQPKAAPRKSYIHGIKEITKNSRKLDSDIQRISGETRELQLESNSIRERLHRSYAVVDEMVTRELKKDPSIRQVYKLVTSIHGIFEQISEKILMTDRLRREAVDYEKKLGSITSRGMSLEKLQADLDAIRQENQSLEKQLN
;
A
#
# COMPACT_ATOMS: atom_id res chain seq x y z
N MET A 1 8.57 15.27 -29.93
CA MET A 1 8.57 14.19 -30.94
C MET A 1 7.92 12.90 -30.43
N GLU A 2 7.71 12.70 -29.13
CA GLU A 2 6.99 11.52 -28.61
C GLU A 2 5.45 11.71 -28.55
N GLU A 3 4.94 12.96 -28.46
CA GLU A 3 3.50 13.24 -28.43
C GLU A 3 2.78 13.11 -29.79
N GLU A 4 3.48 13.30 -30.92
CA GLU A 4 2.87 13.19 -32.26
C GLU A 4 2.54 11.72 -32.61
N CYS A 5 3.35 10.77 -32.16
CA CYS A 5 3.20 9.35 -32.53
C CYS A 5 1.97 8.68 -31.86
N GLY A 6 1.55 9.17 -30.69
CA GLY A 6 0.37 8.64 -29.98
C GLY A 6 -0.95 9.09 -30.61
N GLY A 7 -1.00 10.32 -31.13
CA GLY A 7 -2.18 10.90 -31.79
C GLY A 7 -2.61 10.12 -33.03
N ASP A 8 -1.65 9.68 -33.84
CA ASP A 8 -1.88 8.95 -35.08
C ASP A 8 -2.47 7.55 -34.86
N ILE A 9 -2.08 6.90 -33.75
CA ILE A 9 -2.61 5.59 -33.34
C ILE A 9 -4.08 5.70 -32.93
N VAL A 10 -4.42 6.72 -32.14
CA VAL A 10 -5.81 6.97 -31.72
C VAL A 10 -6.69 7.25 -32.94
N MET A 11 -6.19 8.04 -33.90
CA MET A 11 -6.93 8.36 -35.12
C MET A 11 -7.19 7.13 -36.00
N SER A 12 -6.16 6.28 -36.18
CA SER A 12 -6.28 5.03 -36.94
C SER A 12 -7.26 4.06 -36.27
N THR A 13 -7.20 3.94 -34.94
CA THR A 13 -8.09 3.06 -34.16
C THR A 13 -9.56 3.55 -34.17
N LEU A 14 -9.79 4.88 -34.21
CA LEU A 14 -11.12 5.47 -34.37
C LEU A 14 -11.75 5.09 -35.72
N MET A 15 -10.97 5.16 -36.80
CA MET A 15 -11.43 4.77 -38.14
C MET A 15 -11.74 3.27 -38.22
N GLU A 16 -10.90 2.41 -37.60
CA GLU A 16 -11.13 0.97 -37.54
C GLU A 16 -12.32 0.57 -36.65
N SER A 17 -12.72 1.43 -35.70
CA SER A 17 -13.83 1.18 -34.78
C SER A 17 -15.20 1.53 -35.36
N GLY A 18 -15.27 2.05 -36.59
CA GLY A 18 -16.53 2.36 -37.28
C GLY A 18 -17.22 3.64 -36.81
N VAL A 19 -16.49 4.54 -36.13
CA VAL A 19 -17.01 5.83 -35.67
C VAL A 19 -16.99 6.85 -36.81
N SER A 20 -18.11 7.52 -37.06
CA SER A 20 -18.21 8.58 -38.05
C SER A 20 -17.69 9.89 -37.47
N ILE A 21 -16.54 10.35 -37.97
CA ILE A 21 -15.91 11.62 -37.56
C ILE A 21 -16.55 12.76 -38.38
N PRO A 22 -17.18 13.76 -37.74
CA PRO A 22 -17.76 14.91 -38.45
C PRO A 22 -16.66 15.90 -38.88
N GLY A 23 -15.86 15.56 -39.90
CA GLY A 23 -14.85 16.43 -40.51
C GLY A 23 -13.54 15.73 -40.88
N ASP A 24 -12.79 16.32 -41.82
CA ASP A 24 -11.47 15.85 -42.25
C ASP A 24 -10.37 16.40 -41.32
N PHE A 25 -10.21 15.79 -40.15
CA PHE A 25 -9.20 16.18 -39.17
C PHE A 25 -8.00 15.23 -39.23
N SER A 26 -6.77 15.77 -39.22
CA SER A 26 -5.54 14.97 -39.27
C SER A 26 -4.97 14.64 -37.89
N SER A 27 -5.49 15.24 -36.82
CA SER A 27 -5.00 15.03 -35.45
C SER A 27 -6.12 15.28 -34.43
N VAL A 28 -6.03 14.62 -33.27
CA VAL A 28 -6.94 14.78 -32.12
C VAL A 28 -7.00 16.23 -31.60
N SER A 29 -5.95 17.02 -31.84
CA SER A 29 -5.87 18.44 -31.49
C SER A 29 -6.81 19.34 -32.32
N GLN A 30 -7.29 18.87 -33.48
CA GLN A 30 -8.14 19.63 -34.39
C GLN A 30 -9.64 19.37 -34.17
N PHE A 31 -10.01 18.48 -33.24
CA PHE A 31 -11.40 18.17 -32.98
C PHE A 31 -12.14 19.37 -32.39
N THR A 32 -13.22 19.76 -33.07
CA THR A 32 -14.16 20.74 -32.53
C THR A 32 -14.93 20.12 -31.36
N SER A 33 -15.43 20.98 -30.46
CA SER A 33 -16.30 20.62 -29.32
C SER A 33 -17.42 19.65 -29.75
N GLU A 34 -18.04 19.93 -30.90
CA GLU A 34 -19.11 19.13 -31.48
C GLU A 34 -18.62 17.77 -31.99
N ALA A 35 -17.48 17.73 -32.69
CA ALA A 35 -16.89 16.49 -33.18
C ALA A 35 -16.47 15.58 -32.02
N LEU A 36 -15.82 16.10 -30.98
CA LEU A 36 -15.41 15.32 -29.81
C LEU A 36 -16.62 14.73 -29.08
N THR A 37 -17.66 15.54 -28.86
CA THR A 37 -18.90 15.10 -28.20
C THR A 37 -19.58 13.99 -28.99
N SER A 38 -19.64 14.13 -30.32
CA SER A 38 -20.22 13.12 -31.22
C SER A 38 -19.40 11.81 -31.22
N ILE A 39 -18.07 11.89 -31.27
CA ILE A 39 -17.18 10.73 -31.21
C ILE A 39 -17.33 10.00 -29.87
N CYS A 40 -17.32 10.72 -28.75
CA CYS A 40 -17.50 10.13 -27.42
C CYS A 40 -18.88 9.47 -27.29
N ALA A 41 -19.94 10.09 -27.79
CA ALA A 41 -21.28 9.50 -27.77
C ALA A 41 -21.35 8.20 -28.61
N GLN A 42 -20.73 8.19 -29.80
CA GLN A 42 -20.67 7.00 -30.64
C GLN A 42 -19.85 5.87 -29.99
N LEU A 43 -18.70 6.19 -29.37
CA LEU A 43 -17.90 5.21 -28.63
C LEU A 43 -18.66 4.64 -27.43
N LEU A 44 -19.35 5.49 -26.66
CA LEU A 44 -20.18 5.05 -25.53
C LEU A 44 -21.33 4.14 -25.99
N ASN A 45 -22.00 4.45 -27.11
CA ASN A 45 -23.05 3.60 -27.66
C ASN A 45 -22.54 2.20 -28.06
N LEU A 46 -21.27 2.09 -28.47
CA LEU A 46 -20.63 0.81 -28.77
C LEU A 46 -20.21 0.05 -27.51
N ILE A 47 -19.85 0.76 -26.43
CA ILE A 47 -19.41 0.19 -25.15
C ILE A 47 -20.61 -0.20 -24.28
N ASP A 48 -21.69 0.55 -24.27
CA ASP A 48 -22.90 0.29 -23.49
C ASP A 48 -24.18 0.68 -24.26
N PRO A 49 -24.74 -0.26 -25.06
CA PRO A 49 -25.99 -0.03 -25.77
C PRO A 49 -27.21 0.07 -24.84
N SER A 50 -27.09 -0.31 -23.55
CA SER A 50 -28.20 -0.25 -22.58
C SER A 50 -28.38 1.15 -22.01
N ALA A 51 -27.28 1.87 -21.73
CA ALA A 51 -27.31 3.28 -21.32
C ALA A 51 -27.75 4.20 -22.48
N ALA A 52 -27.37 3.86 -23.71
CA ALA A 52 -27.74 4.55 -24.94
C ALA A 52 -29.23 4.45 -25.32
N ALA A 53 -29.95 3.45 -24.79
CA ALA A 53 -31.38 3.27 -25.06
C ALA A 53 -32.28 4.03 -24.07
N ALA A 54 -31.75 4.39 -22.89
CA ALA A 54 -32.45 5.15 -21.85
C ALA A 54 -32.31 6.67 -22.03
N SER A 55 -31.22 7.12 -22.65
CA SER A 55 -31.01 8.49 -23.08
C SER A 55 -31.31 8.59 -24.58
N GLU A 56 -31.92 9.67 -25.08
CA GLU A 56 -32.17 9.91 -26.50
C GLU A 56 -30.85 10.17 -27.27
N MET A 57 -29.94 9.22 -27.27
CA MET A 57 -28.54 9.37 -27.67
C MET A 57 -28.35 8.86 -29.11
N LYS A 58 -29.08 9.46 -30.05
CA LYS A 58 -28.85 9.25 -31.50
C LYS A 58 -27.65 10.08 -31.99
N PRO A 59 -27.02 9.68 -33.12
CA PRO A 59 -25.86 10.37 -33.69
C PRO A 59 -26.17 11.85 -33.87
N VAL A 60 -25.46 12.69 -33.12
CA VAL A 60 -25.68 14.12 -33.08
C VAL A 60 -25.15 14.72 -34.39
N VAL A 61 -26.04 14.89 -35.36
CA VAL A 61 -25.92 15.97 -36.33
C VAL A 61 -26.40 17.22 -35.59
N VAL A 62 -25.45 17.98 -35.02
CA VAL A 62 -25.72 19.24 -34.33
C VAL A 62 -26.19 20.23 -35.39
N VAL A 63 -27.49 20.32 -35.61
CA VAL A 63 -28.10 21.45 -36.32
C VAL A 63 -29.13 22.05 -35.37
N ASP A 64 -28.79 23.25 -34.88
CA ASP A 64 -29.62 24.22 -34.17
C ASP A 64 -30.38 23.74 -32.92
N SER A 65 -29.69 23.55 -31.79
CA SER A 65 -30.39 23.39 -30.51
C SER A 65 -29.77 24.19 -29.37
N LEU A 66 -30.64 24.71 -28.49
CA LEU A 66 -30.35 25.58 -27.34
C LEU A 66 -29.08 25.17 -26.57
N PRO A 67 -28.22 26.12 -26.15
CA PRO A 67 -26.99 25.84 -25.39
C PRO A 67 -27.21 24.94 -24.16
N GLU A 68 -28.36 25.08 -23.49
CA GLU A 68 -28.77 24.24 -22.36
C GLU A 68 -28.87 22.75 -22.72
N ARG A 69 -29.37 22.42 -23.91
CA ARG A 69 -29.49 21.04 -24.39
C ARG A 69 -28.10 20.46 -24.67
N TYR A 70 -27.22 21.23 -25.29
CA TYR A 70 -25.84 20.80 -25.54
C TYR A 70 -25.08 20.52 -24.24
N MET A 71 -25.27 21.37 -23.22
CA MET A 71 -24.70 21.15 -21.89
C MET A 71 -25.24 19.89 -21.21
N MET A 72 -26.54 19.61 -21.32
CA MET A 72 -27.16 18.40 -20.76
C MET A 72 -26.54 17.15 -21.39
N ILE A 73 -26.41 17.11 -22.71
CA ILE A 73 -25.78 16.00 -23.45
C ILE A 73 -24.32 15.80 -23.01
N CYS A 74 -23.54 16.88 -22.89
CA CYS A 74 -22.15 16.80 -22.41
C CYS A 74 -22.06 16.29 -20.97
N THR A 75 -23.03 16.66 -20.13
CA THR A 75 -23.11 16.21 -18.73
C THR A 75 -23.44 14.73 -18.65
N ASP A 76 -24.38 14.25 -19.45
CA ASP A 76 -24.76 12.83 -19.53
C ASP A 76 -23.61 11.96 -20.05
N ILE A 77 -22.89 12.43 -21.07
CA ILE A 77 -21.67 11.79 -21.57
C ILE A 77 -20.61 11.73 -20.46
N ALA A 78 -20.34 12.84 -19.77
CA ALA A 78 -19.38 12.88 -18.68
C ALA A 78 -19.73 11.90 -17.55
N HIS A 79 -21.01 11.82 -17.17
CA HIS A 79 -21.50 10.86 -16.18
C HIS A 79 -21.33 9.41 -16.65
N SER A 80 -21.65 9.12 -17.90
CA SER A 80 -21.50 7.78 -18.48
C SER A 80 -20.04 7.34 -18.52
N VAL A 81 -19.12 8.22 -18.93
CA VAL A 81 -17.68 7.96 -18.90
C VAL A 81 -17.18 7.75 -17.47
N LYS A 82 -17.66 8.52 -16.50
CA LYS A 82 -17.30 8.38 -15.09
C LYS A 82 -17.78 7.04 -14.52
N ASN A 83 -18.97 6.58 -14.90
CA ASN A 83 -19.51 5.28 -14.52
C ASN A 83 -18.70 4.11 -15.10
N LEU A 84 -18.01 4.31 -16.24
CA LEU A 84 -17.07 3.33 -16.80
C LEU A 84 -15.73 3.25 -16.05
N GLY A 85 -15.54 4.08 -15.01
CA GLY A 85 -14.33 4.08 -14.17
C GLY A 85 -13.20 4.95 -14.72
N TYR A 86 -13.53 6.06 -15.39
CA TYR A 86 -12.53 7.06 -15.78
C TYR A 86 -11.99 7.78 -14.53
N MET A 87 -10.67 7.75 -14.34
CA MET A 87 -9.99 8.29 -13.15
C MET A 87 -9.68 9.79 -13.24
N GLY A 88 -9.86 10.41 -14.41
CA GLY A 88 -9.68 11.85 -14.60
C GLY A 88 -10.94 12.63 -14.23
N ASP A 89 -10.76 13.90 -13.85
CA ASP A 89 -11.90 14.81 -13.71
C ASP A 89 -12.56 15.01 -15.08
N ILE A 90 -13.85 14.67 -15.20
CA ILE A 90 -14.61 14.85 -16.43
C ILE A 90 -15.93 15.54 -16.09
N SER A 91 -16.11 16.72 -16.68
CA SER A 91 -17.27 17.59 -16.52
C SER A 91 -17.63 18.17 -17.88
N TYR A 92 -18.85 18.69 -18.05
CA TYR A 92 -19.30 19.27 -19.32
C TYR A 92 -18.34 20.35 -19.86
N HIS A 93 -17.65 21.09 -18.98
CA HIS A 93 -16.67 22.12 -19.35
C HIS A 93 -15.54 21.58 -20.23
N LYS A 94 -15.14 20.31 -20.06
CA LYS A 94 -14.10 19.69 -20.87
C LYS A 94 -14.54 19.43 -22.31
N PHE A 95 -15.85 19.35 -22.56
CA PHE A 95 -16.41 19.23 -23.90
C PHE A 95 -16.57 20.60 -24.55
N LEU A 96 -16.98 21.63 -23.79
CA LEU A 96 -17.12 23.01 -24.28
C LEU A 96 -15.77 23.65 -24.68
N HIS A 97 -14.70 23.31 -23.94
CA HIS A 97 -13.34 23.78 -24.19
C HIS A 97 -12.38 22.57 -24.19
N PRO A 98 -12.32 21.82 -25.31
CA PRO A 98 -11.51 20.62 -25.39
C PRO A 98 -10.01 20.97 -25.31
N SER A 99 -9.35 20.49 -24.25
CA SER A 99 -7.89 20.49 -24.17
C SER A 99 -7.34 19.26 -24.91
N GLN A 100 -6.19 19.42 -25.57
CA GLN A 100 -5.55 18.33 -26.33
C GLN A 100 -5.26 17.12 -25.44
N ASP A 101 -4.67 17.33 -24.26
CA ASP A 101 -4.34 16.27 -23.30
C ASP A 101 -5.58 15.55 -22.77
N ASP A 102 -6.62 16.31 -22.43
CA ASP A 102 -7.85 15.76 -21.87
C ASP A 102 -8.62 14.97 -22.93
N SER A 103 -8.70 15.49 -24.16
CA SER A 103 -9.36 14.82 -25.28
C SER A 103 -8.63 13.53 -25.66
N PHE A 104 -7.29 13.55 -25.67
CA PHE A 104 -6.47 12.38 -25.93
C PHE A 104 -6.63 11.31 -24.85
N ARG A 105 -6.55 11.69 -23.57
CA ARG A 105 -6.75 10.76 -22.44
C ARG A 105 -8.15 10.15 -22.43
N LEU A 106 -9.17 10.97 -22.70
CA LEU A 106 -10.56 10.54 -22.77
C LEU A 106 -10.78 9.52 -23.91
N LEU A 107 -10.31 9.83 -25.13
CA LEU A 107 -10.45 8.94 -26.28
C LEU A 107 -9.64 7.66 -26.11
N THR A 108 -8.42 7.74 -25.60
CA THR A 108 -7.57 6.57 -25.32
C THR A 108 -8.26 5.63 -24.33
N PHE A 109 -8.80 6.18 -23.24
CA PHE A 109 -9.55 5.39 -22.26
C PHE A 109 -10.78 4.70 -22.86
N LEU A 110 -11.58 5.43 -23.65
CA LEU A 110 -12.77 4.86 -24.28
C LEU A 110 -12.40 3.76 -25.29
N LEU A 111 -11.36 3.97 -26.09
CA LEU A 111 -10.86 2.96 -27.03
C LEU A 111 -10.30 1.72 -26.33
N GLU A 112 -9.57 1.90 -25.23
CA GLU A 112 -9.07 0.80 -24.41
C GLU A 112 -10.22 -0.04 -23.84
N ARG A 113 -11.28 0.60 -23.36
CA ARG A 113 -12.51 -0.08 -22.90
C ARG A 113 -13.24 -0.79 -24.03
N LEU A 114 -13.27 -0.21 -25.23
CA LEU A 114 -13.85 -0.83 -26.42
C LEU A 114 -13.05 -2.07 -26.87
N SER A 115 -11.72 -1.99 -26.84
CA SER A 115 -10.82 -3.11 -27.14
C SER A 115 -10.95 -4.24 -26.10
N ASN A 116 -10.97 -3.91 -24.81
CA ASN A 116 -11.16 -4.87 -23.73
C ASN A 116 -12.53 -5.57 -23.81
N LYS A 117 -13.59 -4.88 -24.25
CA LYS A 117 -14.91 -5.50 -24.47
C LYS A 117 -14.95 -6.43 -25.69
N LYS A 118 -14.20 -6.12 -26.76
CA LYS A 118 -14.00 -7.05 -27.89
C LYS A 118 -13.24 -8.31 -27.46
N GLN A 119 -12.36 -8.21 -26.46
CA GLN A 119 -11.62 -9.34 -25.90
C GLN A 119 -12.41 -10.15 -24.86
N GLN A 120 -13.34 -9.52 -24.11
CA GLN A 120 -14.26 -10.19 -23.17
C GLN A 120 -15.36 -11.06 -23.80
N GLY A 121 -15.26 -11.37 -25.11
CA GLY A 121 -16.03 -12.44 -25.75
C GLY A 121 -15.47 -13.84 -25.52
N LEU A 122 -14.25 -13.97 -24.98
CA LEU A 122 -13.67 -15.24 -24.54
C LEU A 122 -13.06 -15.05 -23.14
N GLU A 123 -13.33 -16.02 -22.26
CA GLU A 123 -12.74 -16.20 -20.92
C GLU A 123 -13.27 -15.28 -19.80
N ALA A 124 -14.23 -15.84 -19.05
CA ALA A 124 -14.64 -15.38 -17.73
C ALA A 124 -13.92 -16.21 -16.65
N SER A 125 -13.17 -15.55 -15.76
CA SER A 125 -13.11 -15.88 -14.32
C SER A 125 -12.29 -14.87 -13.49
N PRO A 126 -12.55 -14.75 -12.17
CA PRO A 126 -12.45 -13.49 -11.43
C PRO A 126 -11.35 -13.47 -10.36
N LEU A 127 -10.79 -12.28 -10.12
CA LEU A 127 -10.03 -11.93 -8.90
C LEU A 127 -10.48 -10.53 -8.39
N PRO A 128 -10.43 -10.28 -7.07
CA PRO A 128 -11.20 -9.25 -6.38
C PRO A 128 -10.54 -7.86 -6.39
N PRO A 129 -11.31 -6.76 -6.28
CA PRO A 129 -10.77 -5.41 -6.21
C PRO A 129 -10.42 -4.98 -4.78
N GLY A 130 -9.16 -4.57 -4.57
CA GLY A 130 -8.72 -3.82 -3.40
C GLY A 130 -9.08 -2.34 -3.53
N GLY A 131 -9.68 -1.79 -2.47
CA GLY A 131 -10.24 -0.44 -2.43
C GLY A 131 -9.23 0.69 -2.17
N ASP A 132 -9.50 1.78 -2.88
CA ASP A 132 -9.61 3.18 -2.45
C ASP A 132 -8.42 3.89 -1.77
N ILE A 133 -7.87 4.85 -2.54
CA ILE A 133 -7.19 6.05 -2.04
C ILE A 133 -8.13 7.26 -2.23
N ALA A 134 -8.20 8.04 -1.16
CA ALA A 134 -9.02 9.22 -0.93
C ALA A 134 -8.98 10.31 -2.02
N SER A 135 -10.14 10.93 -2.25
CA SER A 135 -10.28 12.25 -2.86
C SER A 135 -10.68 13.27 -1.79
N MET A 136 -9.85 14.29 -1.60
CA MET A 136 -10.17 15.50 -0.83
C MET A 136 -10.86 16.55 -1.72
N PRO A 137 -11.83 17.32 -1.20
CA PRO A 137 -12.25 18.58 -1.81
C PRO A 137 -11.56 19.79 -1.15
N LYS A 138 -11.08 20.71 -2.00
CA LYS A 138 -10.68 22.08 -1.66
C LYS A 138 -11.91 22.91 -1.26
N VAL A 139 -11.83 23.69 -0.18
CA VAL A 139 -12.73 24.84 0.03
C VAL A 139 -12.00 25.98 0.73
N ASP A 140 -12.36 27.18 0.25
CA ASP A 140 -11.94 28.53 0.55
C ASP A 140 -11.80 28.95 2.02
N ASP A 141 -10.99 30.00 2.12
CA ASP A 141 -10.53 30.75 3.28
C ASP A 141 -11.61 31.77 3.75
N THR A 142 -12.06 31.68 5.00
CA THR A 142 -12.61 32.84 5.74
C THR A 142 -12.52 32.59 7.25
N PHE A 143 -11.73 33.44 7.88
CA PHE A 143 -11.41 33.52 9.30
C PHE A 143 -12.59 34.03 10.16
N ARG A 144 -12.83 33.43 11.33
CA ARG A 144 -13.26 34.18 12.53
C ARG A 144 -12.96 33.39 13.81
N ASP A 145 -12.06 33.94 14.61
CA ASP A 145 -11.65 33.46 15.93
C ASP A 145 -12.82 33.37 16.92
N THR A 146 -12.85 32.30 17.69
CA THR A 146 -13.39 32.30 19.05
C THR A 146 -12.62 31.26 19.85
N SER A 147 -11.62 31.73 20.58
CA SER A 147 -10.77 30.96 21.48
C SER A 147 -11.59 30.54 22.70
N ASP A 148 -11.97 29.26 22.75
CA ASP A 148 -12.59 28.67 23.94
C ASP A 148 -11.47 28.04 24.79
N GLU A 149 -11.02 28.77 25.82
CA GLU A 149 -9.89 28.42 26.73
C GLU A 149 -10.04 27.05 27.38
N THR A 150 -11.25 26.50 27.38
CA THR A 150 -11.58 25.16 27.89
C THR A 150 -10.90 24.06 27.06
N PHE A 151 -10.71 24.28 25.75
CA PHE A 151 -10.11 23.30 24.85
C PHE A 151 -8.58 23.32 24.91
N ASP A 152 -7.95 24.47 25.18
CA ASP A 152 -6.50 24.58 25.36
C ASP A 152 -6.01 23.82 26.60
N MET A 153 -6.81 23.79 27.67
CA MET A 153 -6.51 22.98 28.86
C MET A 153 -6.51 21.48 28.57
N HIS A 154 -7.42 21.02 27.70
CA HIS A 154 -7.48 19.63 27.25
C HIS A 154 -6.39 19.30 26.23
N LEU A 155 -6.05 20.25 25.36
CA LEU A 155 -4.96 20.11 24.40
C LEU A 155 -3.60 20.04 25.11
N HIS A 156 -3.37 20.86 26.14
CA HIS A 156 -2.17 20.78 26.97
C HIS A 156 -2.11 19.50 27.83
N LYS A 157 -3.26 19.00 28.31
CA LYS A 157 -3.29 17.69 28.98
C LYS A 157 -2.97 16.54 28.02
N VAL A 158 -3.49 16.60 26.79
CA VAL A 158 -3.17 15.61 25.74
C VAL A 158 -1.70 15.75 25.30
N GLU A 159 -1.16 16.97 25.25
CA GLU A 159 0.25 17.23 24.97
C GLU A 159 1.16 16.76 26.09
N ALA A 160 0.76 16.90 27.35
CA ALA A 160 1.48 16.39 28.53
C ALA A 160 1.45 14.84 28.57
N VAL A 161 0.31 14.23 28.26
CA VAL A 161 0.19 12.77 28.13
C VAL A 161 1.00 12.24 26.94
N LEU A 162 1.06 12.99 25.84
CA LEU A 162 1.91 12.65 24.69
C LEU A 162 3.40 12.87 24.97
N LYS A 163 3.76 13.84 25.82
CA LYS A 163 5.13 14.08 26.32
C LYS A 163 5.60 12.97 27.27
N ASP A 164 4.73 12.49 28.15
CA ASP A 164 5.00 11.31 29.00
C ASP A 164 5.12 10.02 28.17
N LEU A 165 4.38 9.91 27.06
CA LEU A 165 4.52 8.81 26.09
C LEU A 165 5.73 8.97 25.14
N THR A 166 6.43 10.12 25.14
CA THR A 166 7.65 10.30 24.34
C THR A 166 8.94 9.91 25.08
N MET A 167 8.85 9.36 26.29
CA MET A 167 9.98 8.84 27.06
C MET A 167 10.03 7.30 27.14
N THR A 168 9.50 6.61 26.13
CA THR A 168 9.73 5.17 25.92
C THR A 168 9.89 4.85 24.43
N SER A 169 10.76 5.59 23.74
CA SER A 169 11.39 5.09 22.51
C SER A 169 12.85 4.82 22.81
N GLU A 170 13.11 3.88 23.72
CA GLU A 170 14.40 3.22 23.76
C GLU A 170 14.53 2.38 22.47
N ILE A 171 15.33 2.91 21.54
CA ILE A 171 15.98 2.12 20.52
C ILE A 171 16.83 1.09 21.28
N PRO A 172 16.69 -0.23 21.05
CA PRO A 172 17.67 -1.17 21.57
C PRO A 172 19.00 -0.91 20.85
N GLN A 173 19.90 -0.18 21.50
CA GLN A 173 21.32 -0.27 21.18
C GLN A 173 21.79 -1.71 21.47
N PRO A 174 22.72 -2.26 20.67
CA PRO A 174 23.40 -3.50 21.04
C PRO A 174 24.10 -3.30 22.39
N PRO A 175 24.20 -4.35 23.22
CA PRO A 175 24.63 -4.21 24.61
C PRO A 175 26.09 -3.75 24.68
N ASN A 176 26.29 -2.54 25.20
CA ASN A 176 27.58 -2.03 25.62
C ASN A 176 27.77 -2.44 27.10
N SER A 177 28.51 -3.52 27.36
CA SER A 177 28.85 -3.93 28.73
C SER A 177 30.06 -3.13 29.22
N HIS A 178 29.82 -1.96 29.81
CA HIS A 178 30.78 -1.34 30.70
C HIS A 178 30.56 -1.88 32.11
N ALA A 179 31.22 -2.99 32.42
CA ALA A 179 31.46 -3.37 33.81
C ALA A 179 32.57 -2.46 34.36
N GLN A 180 32.24 -1.62 35.35
CA GLN A 180 33.24 -0.96 36.17
C GLN A 180 33.84 -1.98 37.15
N ASN A 181 35.05 -2.41 36.83
CA ASN A 181 36.21 -2.66 37.69
C ASN A 181 35.98 -2.85 39.19
N ALA A 182 36.26 -4.08 39.64
CA ALA A 182 37.04 -4.31 40.86
C ALA A 182 38.04 -5.45 40.60
N SER A 183 39.28 -5.06 40.31
CA SER A 183 40.54 -5.69 40.76
C SER A 183 40.72 -7.21 40.60
N ALA A 184 41.51 -7.60 39.59
CA ALA A 184 42.63 -8.52 39.77
C ALA A 184 43.58 -8.41 38.56
N ASP A 185 44.82 -8.01 38.84
CA ASP A 185 45.95 -8.03 37.91
C ASP A 185 46.14 -9.42 37.27
N GLY A 186 46.60 -9.45 36.02
CA GLY A 186 46.93 -10.70 35.35
C GLY A 186 47.29 -10.55 33.87
N SER A 187 48.39 -9.85 33.60
CA SER A 187 49.05 -9.87 32.29
C SER A 187 49.63 -11.26 32.04
N THR A 188 49.02 -12.08 31.17
CA THR A 188 49.58 -13.39 30.77
C THR A 188 49.11 -13.77 29.36
N ALA A 189 49.56 -13.03 28.37
CA ALA A 189 49.56 -13.48 26.97
C ALA A 189 50.87 -13.13 26.23
N ALA A 190 51.78 -12.39 26.88
CA ALA A 190 53.15 -12.17 26.43
C ALA A 190 54.16 -13.19 27.03
N GLU A 191 53.69 -14.21 27.76
CA GLU A 191 54.56 -15.13 28.52
C GLU A 191 54.65 -16.57 27.96
N PHE A 192 54.20 -16.83 26.72
CA PHE A 192 54.41 -18.17 26.12
C PHE A 192 55.75 -18.34 25.39
N PHE A 193 56.55 -17.28 25.25
CA PHE A 193 57.85 -17.30 24.54
C PHE A 193 59.06 -16.90 25.39
N SER A 194 58.96 -16.89 26.72
CA SER A 194 60.09 -16.48 27.59
C SER A 194 60.17 -17.25 28.91
N LEU A 195 60.25 -18.59 28.88
CA LEU A 195 60.94 -19.34 29.96
C LEU A 195 61.28 -20.78 29.57
N ARG A 196 62.38 -20.98 28.83
CA ARG A 196 63.13 -22.25 28.91
C ARG A 196 64.62 -22.06 28.66
N GLN A 197 65.27 -21.29 29.54
CA GLN A 197 66.69 -21.46 29.79
C GLN A 197 66.98 -21.37 31.29
N SER A 198 67.79 -22.34 31.73
CA SER A 198 68.60 -22.41 32.96
C SER A 198 68.10 -23.24 34.15
N SER A 199 69.07 -23.99 34.68
CA SER A 199 69.13 -24.82 35.90
C SER A 199 68.72 -26.29 35.71
N GLY A 200 69.58 -27.30 35.81
CA GLY A 200 70.95 -27.36 36.33
C GLY A 200 71.14 -28.66 37.13
N TYR A 201 71.83 -29.64 36.52
CA TYR A 201 72.68 -30.70 37.09
C TYR A 201 72.16 -31.58 38.25
N GLU A 202 72.08 -32.89 38.00
CA GLU A 202 73.06 -33.88 38.51
C GLU A 202 73.09 -35.16 37.64
N GLN A 203 74.31 -35.62 37.35
CA GLN A 203 74.78 -36.76 36.53
C GLN A 203 75.01 -38.01 37.43
N PRO A 204 75.56 -39.15 36.97
CA PRO A 204 75.61 -39.78 35.65
C PRO A 204 75.25 -41.30 35.67
N SER A 205 74.99 -41.90 34.52
CA SER A 205 75.13 -43.37 34.34
C SER A 205 75.52 -43.68 32.90
N SER A 206 76.69 -44.31 32.77
CA SER A 206 77.46 -44.78 31.61
C SER A 206 76.69 -45.29 30.40
N VAL A 207 77.19 -45.02 29.18
CA VAL A 207 77.70 -45.99 28.17
C VAL A 207 78.53 -45.24 27.10
N ASP A 208 79.52 -45.96 26.57
CA ASP A 208 80.59 -45.70 25.57
C ASP A 208 80.40 -44.67 24.43
N PRO A 209 81.53 -44.14 23.89
CA PRO A 209 81.56 -43.27 22.72
C PRO A 209 81.62 -44.08 21.42
N SER A 210 80.69 -43.83 20.51
CA SER A 210 80.92 -44.08 19.08
C SER A 210 80.16 -43.07 18.23
N GLU A 211 80.94 -42.49 17.33
CA GLU A 211 80.63 -41.45 16.37
C GLU A 211 79.45 -41.82 15.47
N SER A 212 78.55 -40.88 15.20
CA SER A 212 77.79 -40.82 13.94
C SER A 212 77.25 -39.40 13.73
N GLU A 213 77.52 -38.89 12.54
CA GLU A 213 77.32 -37.52 12.07
C GLU A 213 75.87 -37.04 12.21
N PRO A 214 75.61 -35.72 12.38
CA PRO A 214 74.25 -35.19 12.30
C PRO A 214 73.71 -35.43 10.89
N ASN A 215 72.59 -36.16 10.82
CA ASN A 215 71.90 -36.52 9.59
C ASN A 215 71.46 -35.23 8.87
N TYR A 216 72.10 -34.91 7.75
CA TYR A 216 71.92 -33.69 6.95
C TYR A 216 70.43 -33.40 6.63
N GLU A 217 69.64 -34.46 6.49
CA GLU A 217 68.20 -34.44 6.19
C GLU A 217 67.34 -33.84 7.33
N THR A 218 67.73 -34.02 8.60
CA THR A 218 66.98 -33.48 9.75
C THR A 218 67.21 -31.97 9.89
N VAL A 219 68.43 -31.51 9.61
CA VAL A 219 68.78 -30.07 9.62
C VAL A 219 68.08 -29.35 8.46
N GLU A 220 67.98 -29.99 7.30
CA GLU A 220 67.33 -29.43 6.13
C GLU A 220 65.80 -29.31 6.31
N LEU A 221 65.15 -30.31 6.90
CA LEU A 221 63.72 -30.24 7.25
C LEU A 221 63.43 -29.16 8.30
N GLN A 222 64.32 -28.99 9.28
CA GLN A 222 64.16 -27.96 10.31
C GLN A 222 64.35 -26.55 9.75
N ASN A 223 65.27 -26.38 8.80
CA ASN A 223 65.41 -25.13 8.06
C ASN A 223 64.16 -24.82 7.21
N GLN A 224 63.59 -25.83 6.53
CA GLN A 224 62.34 -25.65 5.77
C GLN A 224 61.15 -25.28 6.67
N HIS A 225 61.05 -25.90 7.85
CA HIS A 225 60.04 -25.54 8.85
C HIS A 225 60.18 -24.09 9.32
N ASN A 226 61.41 -23.63 9.58
CA ASN A 226 61.67 -22.25 10.02
C ASN A 226 61.30 -21.23 8.93
N VAL A 227 61.61 -21.51 7.66
CA VAL A 227 61.24 -20.64 6.53
C VAL A 227 59.71 -20.52 6.39
N LEU A 228 58.97 -21.62 6.50
CA LEU A 228 57.50 -21.60 6.44
C LEU A 228 56.88 -20.84 7.62
N LEU A 229 57.52 -20.88 8.79
CA LEU A 229 57.05 -20.17 9.99
C LEU A 229 57.25 -18.66 9.85
N GLU A 230 58.37 -18.23 9.26
CA GLU A 230 58.65 -16.82 8.94
C GLU A 230 57.68 -16.29 7.87
N GLU A 231 57.37 -17.07 6.83
CA GLU A 231 56.36 -16.71 5.82
C GLU A 231 54.94 -16.59 6.42
N LEU A 232 54.60 -17.45 7.38
CA LEU A 232 53.33 -17.41 8.10
C LEU A 232 53.23 -16.19 9.02
N GLU A 233 54.31 -15.86 9.73
CA GLU A 233 54.39 -14.66 10.59
C GLU A 233 54.33 -13.37 9.76
N SER A 234 55.00 -13.32 8.60
CA SER A 234 54.88 -12.19 7.68
C SER A 234 53.46 -12.04 7.13
N GLY A 235 52.84 -13.14 6.71
CA GLY A 235 51.46 -13.13 6.21
C GLY A 235 50.43 -12.75 7.27
N SER A 236 50.61 -13.20 8.51
CA SER A 236 49.77 -12.81 9.65
C SER A 236 49.91 -11.33 9.98
N SER A 237 51.12 -10.78 9.88
CA SER A 237 51.39 -9.36 10.11
C SER A 237 50.76 -8.48 9.02
N GLU A 238 50.83 -8.90 7.76
CA GLU A 238 50.15 -8.24 6.64
C GLU A 238 48.62 -8.28 6.81
N LEU A 239 48.06 -9.41 7.24
CA LEU A 239 46.62 -9.55 7.49
C LEU A 239 46.14 -8.60 8.60
N SER A 240 46.88 -8.52 9.70
CA SER A 240 46.59 -7.60 10.81
C SER A 240 46.66 -6.12 10.39
N SER A 241 47.58 -5.78 9.48
CA SER A 241 47.68 -4.44 8.93
C SER A 241 46.47 -4.07 8.06
N LEU A 242 45.98 -5.00 7.23
CA LEU A 242 44.79 -4.81 6.40
C LEU A 242 43.51 -4.71 7.23
N ASP A 243 43.40 -5.50 8.30
CA ASP A 243 42.25 -5.48 9.21
C ASP A 243 42.14 -4.12 9.93
N SER A 244 43.28 -3.59 10.38
CA SER A 244 43.37 -2.24 10.95
C SER A 244 42.98 -1.16 9.94
N GLU A 245 43.36 -1.30 8.67
CA GLU A 245 42.96 -0.37 7.59
C GLU A 245 41.44 -0.42 7.34
N LEU A 246 40.83 -1.60 7.42
CA LEU A 246 39.38 -1.78 7.28
C LEU A 246 38.59 -1.17 8.44
N GLU A 247 39.08 -1.29 9.67
CA GLU A 247 38.46 -0.64 10.83
C GLU A 247 38.43 0.89 10.65
N LEU A 248 39.55 1.47 10.18
CA LEU A 248 39.65 2.90 9.89
C LEU A 248 38.69 3.33 8.77
N LEU A 249 38.56 2.53 7.71
CA LEU A 249 37.62 2.77 6.61
C LEU A 249 36.15 2.65 7.05
N ASN A 250 35.83 1.69 7.92
CA ASN A 250 34.48 1.55 8.50
C ASN A 250 34.13 2.73 9.40
N LEU A 251 35.08 3.21 10.22
CA LEU A 251 34.90 4.43 11.02
C LEU A 251 34.70 5.66 10.13
N ALA A 252 35.50 5.81 9.07
CA ALA A 252 35.35 6.91 8.11
C ALA A 252 34.01 6.86 7.36
N ALA A 253 33.56 5.68 6.95
CA ALA A 253 32.24 5.48 6.32
C ALA A 253 31.09 5.78 7.30
N GLY A 254 31.23 5.39 8.57
CA GLY A 254 30.27 5.71 9.63
C GLY A 254 30.15 7.22 9.90
N MET A 255 31.27 7.95 9.82
CA MET A 255 31.29 9.41 9.96
C MET A 255 30.71 10.14 8.73
N LEU A 256 30.84 9.56 7.53
CA LEU A 256 30.32 10.14 6.29
C LEU A 256 28.83 9.87 6.04
N LEU A 257 28.24 8.85 6.68
CA LEU A 257 26.79 8.63 6.67
C LEU A 257 25.98 9.75 7.37
N LEU A 258 26.66 10.69 8.03
CA LEU A 258 26.05 11.92 8.56
C LEU A 258 26.00 13.06 7.53
N ASP A 259 26.74 13.00 6.40
CA ASP A 259 26.74 14.04 5.37
C ASP A 259 26.03 13.56 4.10
N GLU A 260 24.78 13.98 3.98
CA GLU A 260 23.75 13.58 3.02
C GLU A 260 24.01 14.06 1.56
N LYS A 261 25.25 14.03 1.05
CA LYS A 261 25.52 14.42 -0.35
C LYS A 261 26.48 13.48 -1.08
N GLN A 262 25.85 12.65 -1.92
CA GLN A 262 26.39 11.86 -3.05
C GLN A 262 27.00 10.48 -2.73
N PRO A 263 26.20 9.39 -2.74
CA PRO A 263 26.71 8.08 -2.35
C PRO A 263 27.05 7.15 -3.55
N GLY A 264 26.80 7.55 -4.80
CA GLY A 264 26.93 6.67 -5.96
C GLY A 264 28.34 6.11 -6.21
N GLY A 265 29.38 6.94 -6.08
CA GLY A 265 30.77 6.51 -6.26
C GLY A 265 31.28 5.61 -5.11
N LEU A 266 30.82 5.87 -3.89
CA LEU A 266 31.22 5.12 -2.70
C LEU A 266 30.59 3.73 -2.65
N TYR A 267 29.32 3.57 -3.03
CA TYR A 267 28.70 2.25 -3.13
C TYR A 267 29.44 1.34 -4.13
N GLN A 268 29.86 1.89 -5.27
CA GLN A 268 30.66 1.16 -6.24
C GLN A 268 32.03 0.76 -5.67
N GLN A 269 32.69 1.66 -4.94
CA GLN A 269 34.00 1.39 -4.33
C GLN A 269 33.91 0.35 -3.20
N VAL A 270 32.86 0.41 -2.38
CA VAL A 270 32.56 -0.58 -1.33
C VAL A 270 32.24 -1.94 -1.96
N ALA A 271 31.48 -1.99 -3.05
CA ALA A 271 31.19 -3.22 -3.77
C ALA A 271 32.46 -3.87 -4.34
N VAL A 272 33.33 -3.08 -4.98
CA VAL A 272 34.62 -3.58 -5.51
C VAL A 272 35.53 -4.08 -4.40
N LYS A 273 35.63 -3.36 -3.27
CA LYS A 273 36.43 -3.79 -2.12
C LYS A 273 35.86 -5.07 -1.48
N ARG A 274 34.54 -5.21 -1.41
CA ARG A 274 33.88 -6.44 -0.92
C ARG A 274 34.18 -7.65 -1.81
N CYS A 275 34.19 -7.48 -3.13
CA CYS A 275 34.61 -8.53 -4.07
C CYS A 275 36.08 -8.92 -3.84
N ASN A 276 36.98 -7.94 -3.75
CA ASN A 276 38.40 -8.20 -3.53
C ASN A 276 38.66 -8.96 -2.20
N ILE A 277 37.96 -8.62 -1.13
CA ILE A 277 38.08 -9.32 0.17
C ILE A 277 37.59 -10.76 0.05
N MET A 278 36.49 -10.99 -0.68
CA MET A 278 35.97 -12.35 -0.91
C MET A 278 36.96 -13.20 -1.71
N ASP A 279 37.58 -12.62 -2.74
CA ASP A 279 38.60 -13.30 -3.53
C ASP A 279 39.87 -13.59 -2.72
N LEU A 280 40.32 -12.63 -1.90
CA LEU A 280 41.49 -12.80 -1.03
C LEU A 280 41.23 -13.86 0.05
N LYS A 281 40.02 -13.89 0.61
CA LYS A 281 39.59 -14.93 1.55
C LYS A 281 39.64 -16.31 0.90
N LYS A 282 39.14 -16.43 -0.34
CA LYS A 282 39.21 -17.69 -1.09
C LYS A 282 40.66 -18.13 -1.34
N GLN A 283 41.54 -17.20 -1.75
CA GLN A 283 42.95 -17.49 -1.95
C GLN A 283 43.63 -17.97 -0.65
N TRP A 284 43.32 -17.33 0.48
CA TRP A 284 43.83 -17.73 1.78
C TRP A 284 43.30 -19.10 2.21
N ASP A 285 42.00 -19.38 1.99
CA ASP A 285 41.39 -20.68 2.29
C ASP A 285 42.04 -21.80 1.45
N ASP A 286 42.32 -21.57 0.16
CA ASP A 286 42.98 -22.53 -0.73
C ASP A 286 44.42 -22.83 -0.29
N VAL A 287 45.18 -21.80 0.12
CA VAL A 287 46.54 -21.95 0.64
C VAL A 287 46.54 -22.68 1.98
N ARG A 288 45.64 -22.29 2.91
CA ARG A 288 45.48 -22.94 4.21
C ARG A 288 45.18 -24.43 4.05
N LEU A 289 44.19 -24.79 3.24
CA LEU A 289 43.82 -26.19 2.99
C LEU A 289 44.98 -26.99 2.38
N THR A 290 45.76 -26.39 1.49
CA THR A 290 46.94 -27.02 0.89
C THR A 290 48.03 -27.28 1.93
N LEU A 291 48.26 -26.33 2.83
CA LEU A 291 49.25 -26.46 3.92
C LEU A 291 48.79 -27.46 4.98
N GLU A 292 47.50 -27.46 5.34
CA GLU A 292 46.89 -28.45 6.22
C GLU A 292 47.03 -29.86 5.63
N ALA A 293 46.72 -30.06 4.35
CA ALA A 293 46.91 -31.34 3.68
C ALA A 293 48.37 -31.81 3.68
N LYS A 294 49.33 -30.91 3.43
CA LYS A 294 50.77 -31.23 3.50
C LYS A 294 51.21 -31.57 4.93
N LYS A 295 50.75 -30.82 5.93
CA LYS A 295 50.98 -31.11 7.35
C LYS A 295 50.46 -32.50 7.70
N LEU A 296 49.25 -32.85 7.25
CA LEU A 296 48.67 -34.18 7.46
C LEU A 296 49.50 -35.28 6.79
N CYS A 297 49.92 -35.11 5.54
CA CYS A 297 50.76 -36.07 4.85
C CYS A 297 52.12 -36.26 5.53
N LEU A 298 52.75 -35.18 6.01
CA LEU A 298 54.02 -35.26 6.75
C LEU A 298 53.84 -35.93 8.11
N LEU A 299 52.73 -35.68 8.81
CA LEU A 299 52.41 -36.32 10.08
C LEU A 299 52.15 -37.83 9.92
N ASP A 300 51.52 -38.22 8.81
CA ASP A 300 51.27 -39.63 8.44
C ASP A 300 52.59 -40.35 8.07
N GLN A 301 53.52 -39.65 7.39
CA GLN A 301 54.86 -40.15 7.08
C GLN A 301 55.76 -40.31 8.32
N LEU A 302 55.57 -39.47 9.33
CA LEU A 302 56.38 -39.47 10.55
C LEU A 302 55.99 -40.56 11.56
N HIS A 303 54.95 -41.36 11.32
CA HIS A 303 54.45 -42.42 12.22
C HIS A 303 54.65 -42.11 13.72
N VAL A 304 53.77 -41.28 14.28
CA VAL A 304 53.53 -41.15 15.72
C VAL A 304 52.91 -42.45 16.26
N GLU A 305 53.62 -43.57 16.15
CA GLU A 305 53.27 -44.82 16.83
C GLU A 305 53.57 -44.73 18.34
N GLU A 306 54.37 -43.77 18.79
CA GLU A 306 54.87 -43.76 20.18
C GLU A 306 54.04 -42.93 21.18
N GLU A 307 53.10 -42.05 20.76
CA GLU A 307 52.33 -41.21 21.70
C GLU A 307 50.80 -41.21 21.44
N PRO A 308 50.00 -42.04 22.16
CA PRO A 308 48.55 -42.14 21.96
C PRO A 308 47.79 -40.86 22.32
N GLU A 309 48.34 -40.02 23.22
CA GLU A 309 47.73 -38.76 23.63
C GLU A 309 47.76 -37.70 22.50
N ALA A 310 48.80 -37.75 21.65
CA ALA A 310 48.90 -36.89 20.47
C ALA A 310 47.86 -37.25 19.39
N LYS A 311 47.62 -38.56 19.18
CA LYS A 311 46.58 -39.07 18.27
C LYS A 311 45.18 -38.62 18.72
N ASP A 312 44.85 -38.71 20.01
CA ASP A 312 43.56 -38.27 20.55
C ASP A 312 43.37 -36.73 20.41
N LYS A 313 44.40 -35.94 20.74
CA LYS A 313 44.38 -34.47 20.54
C LYS A 313 44.18 -34.10 19.06
N PHE A 314 44.83 -34.83 18.15
CA PHE A 314 44.70 -34.62 16.72
C PHE A 314 43.29 -34.97 16.20
N HIS A 315 42.71 -36.09 16.65
CA HIS A 315 41.32 -36.43 16.32
C HIS A 315 40.34 -35.37 16.82
N LYS A 316 40.51 -34.88 18.06
CA LYS A 316 39.69 -33.78 18.61
C LYS A 316 39.81 -32.51 17.78
N LEU A 317 41.02 -32.13 17.37
CA LEU A 317 41.25 -30.96 16.52
C LEU A 317 40.52 -31.10 15.18
N LYS A 318 40.61 -32.28 14.55
CA LYS A 318 39.92 -32.57 13.29
C LYS A 318 38.39 -32.50 13.44
N THR A 319 37.85 -32.99 14.55
CA THR A 319 36.41 -32.86 14.84
C THR A 319 36.02 -31.39 15.01
N THR A 320 36.78 -30.61 15.78
CA THR A 320 36.49 -29.17 15.96
C THR A 320 36.59 -28.36 14.67
N GLU A 321 37.48 -28.75 13.76
CA GLU A 321 37.65 -28.11 12.45
C GLU A 321 36.45 -28.39 11.53
N LEU A 322 35.95 -29.63 11.52
CA LEU A 322 34.71 -29.98 10.82
C LEU A 322 33.50 -29.25 11.39
N ASP A 323 33.41 -29.13 12.72
CA ASP A 323 32.36 -28.37 13.38
C ASP A 323 32.43 -26.88 13.00
N LEU A 324 33.63 -26.29 12.98
CA LEU A 324 33.86 -24.91 12.55
C LEU A 324 33.46 -24.69 11.09
N GLN A 325 33.78 -25.63 10.20
CA GLN A 325 33.37 -25.58 8.80
C GLN A 325 31.84 -25.65 8.66
N SER A 326 31.20 -26.54 9.43
CA SER A 326 29.74 -26.65 9.45
C SER A 326 29.07 -25.35 9.93
N LEU A 327 29.59 -24.75 11.01
CA LEU A 327 29.11 -23.50 11.57
C LEU A 327 29.31 -22.33 10.60
N SER A 328 30.46 -22.26 9.92
CA SER A 328 30.71 -21.25 8.88
C SER A 328 29.70 -21.34 7.74
N SER A 329 29.34 -22.57 7.32
CA SER A 329 28.32 -22.77 6.29
C SER A 329 26.92 -22.34 6.73
N GLU A 330 26.58 -22.54 8.02
CA GLU A 330 25.31 -22.09 8.59
C GLU A 330 25.26 -20.55 8.70
N ILE A 331 26.35 -19.92 9.15
CA ILE A 331 26.46 -18.44 9.20
C ILE A 331 26.23 -17.85 7.81
N GLN A 332 26.84 -18.42 6.77
CA GLN A 332 26.66 -17.94 5.40
C GLN A 332 25.19 -18.06 4.96
N LYS A 333 24.51 -19.17 5.25
CA LYS A 333 23.08 -19.33 4.94
C LYS A 333 22.22 -18.30 5.67
N ARG A 334 22.47 -18.04 6.94
CA ARG A 334 21.75 -17.03 7.73
C ARG A 334 21.98 -15.62 7.22
N GLU A 335 23.19 -15.33 6.76
CA GLU A 335 23.52 -14.05 6.12
C GLU A 335 22.75 -13.85 4.81
N GLU A 336 22.66 -14.89 3.98
CA GLU A 336 21.87 -14.89 2.75
C GLU A 336 20.36 -14.73 3.05
N GLU A 337 19.83 -15.41 4.07
CA GLU A 337 18.45 -15.24 4.56
C GLU A 337 18.19 -13.80 5.02
N ARG A 338 19.10 -13.23 5.81
CA ARG A 338 19.01 -11.84 6.28
C ARG A 338 18.96 -10.87 5.11
N CYS A 339 19.83 -11.06 4.11
CA CYS A 339 19.84 -10.24 2.91
C CYS A 339 18.51 -10.33 2.14
N LYS A 340 17.94 -11.53 1.99
CA LYS A 340 16.62 -11.73 1.34
C LYS A 340 15.51 -11.02 2.11
N LEU A 341 15.45 -11.18 3.43
CA LEU A 341 14.44 -10.52 4.27
C LEU A 341 14.56 -9.01 4.23
N GLN A 342 15.78 -8.47 4.18
CA GLN A 342 16.01 -7.03 4.06
C GLN A 342 15.51 -6.48 2.71
N THR A 343 15.78 -7.19 1.61
CA THR A 343 15.25 -6.80 0.29
C THR A 343 13.72 -6.85 0.24
N GLU A 344 13.11 -7.84 0.89
CA GLU A 344 11.65 -7.94 0.98
C GLU A 344 11.06 -6.79 1.81
N LEU A 345 11.70 -6.43 2.92
CA LEU A 345 11.30 -5.28 3.75
C LEU A 345 11.38 -3.95 2.97
N GLU A 346 12.41 -3.77 2.15
CA GLU A 346 12.56 -2.57 1.29
C GLU A 346 11.52 -2.53 0.15
N ARG A 347 11.11 -3.70 -0.35
CA ARG A 347 10.07 -3.84 -1.38
C ARG A 347 8.66 -3.58 -0.85
N GLN A 348 8.43 -3.75 0.45
CA GLN A 348 7.12 -3.48 1.05
C GLN A 348 6.76 -1.99 0.89
N PRO A 349 5.53 -1.66 0.45
CA PRO A 349 5.10 -0.28 0.33
C PRO A 349 5.14 0.38 1.70
N LYS A 350 5.94 1.44 1.83
CA LYS A 350 6.04 2.22 3.07
C LYS A 350 4.67 2.80 3.39
N ALA A 351 4.11 2.41 4.53
CA ALA A 351 2.85 2.96 5.02
C ALA A 351 2.93 4.49 5.03
N ALA A 352 1.80 5.14 4.70
CA ALA A 352 1.75 6.60 4.66
C ALA A 352 2.27 7.17 6.00
N PRO A 353 3.01 8.30 5.98
CA PRO A 353 3.55 8.87 7.21
C PRO A 353 2.43 9.07 8.25
N ARG A 354 2.70 8.76 9.52
CA ARG A 354 1.73 8.96 10.64
C ARG A 354 1.07 10.34 10.63
N LYS A 355 1.80 11.38 10.20
CA LYS A 355 1.30 12.75 10.02
C LYS A 355 0.12 12.85 9.05
N SER A 356 0.13 12.07 7.96
CA SER A 356 -0.95 12.00 6.98
C SER A 356 -2.25 11.46 7.61
N TYR A 357 -2.16 10.35 8.34
CA TYR A 357 -3.31 9.80 9.07
C TYR A 357 -3.86 10.77 10.12
N ILE A 358 -2.98 11.43 10.88
CA ILE A 358 -3.41 12.44 11.86
C ILE A 358 -4.12 13.60 11.18
N HIS A 359 -3.60 14.09 10.05
CA HIS A 359 -4.25 15.15 9.28
C HIS A 359 -5.61 14.70 8.75
N GLY A 360 -5.71 13.51 8.17
CA GLY A 360 -6.98 12.93 7.72
C GLY A 360 -8.01 12.81 8.85
N ILE A 361 -7.62 12.30 10.02
CA ILE A 361 -8.50 12.21 11.19
C ILE A 361 -8.96 13.60 11.64
N LYS A 362 -8.08 14.60 11.64
CA LYS A 362 -8.44 15.98 11.98
C LYS A 362 -9.46 16.56 11.00
N GLU A 363 -9.27 16.35 9.70
CA GLU A 363 -10.21 16.82 8.68
C GLU A 363 -11.56 16.11 8.77
N ILE A 364 -11.58 14.78 8.98
CA ILE A 364 -12.82 14.03 9.22
C ILE A 364 -13.55 14.58 10.45
N THR A 365 -12.83 14.85 11.54
CA THR A 365 -13.40 15.42 12.77
C THR A 365 -13.96 16.83 12.55
N LYS A 366 -13.29 17.65 11.74
CA LYS A 366 -13.75 18.99 11.37
C LYS A 366 -15.03 18.91 10.52
N ASN A 367 -15.07 18.01 9.55
CA ASN A 367 -16.23 17.81 8.70
C ASN A 367 -17.42 17.25 9.48
N SER A 368 -17.22 16.31 10.40
CA SER A 368 -18.28 15.81 11.28
C SER A 368 -18.99 16.94 12.04
N ARG A 369 -18.22 17.87 12.63
CA ARG A 369 -18.79 19.02 13.36
C ARG A 369 -19.56 19.98 12.46
N LYS A 370 -19.11 20.19 11.23
CA LYS A 370 -19.84 20.97 10.23
C LYS A 370 -21.17 20.30 9.87
N LEU A 371 -21.14 19.00 9.60
CA LEU A 371 -22.33 18.21 9.30
C LEU A 371 -23.35 18.24 10.45
N ASP A 372 -22.91 18.12 11.71
CA ASP A 372 -23.81 18.21 12.86
C ASP A 372 -24.50 19.58 12.94
N SER A 373 -23.76 20.66 12.68
CA SER A 373 -24.30 22.02 12.65
C SER A 373 -25.32 22.21 11.51
N ASP A 374 -24.99 21.69 10.32
CA ASP A 374 -25.89 21.73 9.17
C ASP A 374 -27.15 20.88 9.39
N ILE A 375 -27.04 19.71 10.03
CA ILE A 375 -28.18 18.87 10.39
C ILE A 375 -29.11 19.62 11.35
N GLN A 376 -28.57 20.27 12.39
CA GLN A 376 -29.38 21.06 13.31
C GLN A 376 -30.09 22.22 12.60
N ARG A 377 -29.41 22.91 11.69
CA ARG A 377 -30.01 23.97 10.86
C ARG A 377 -31.16 23.41 10.00
N ILE A 378 -30.92 22.38 9.20
CA ILE A 378 -31.92 21.77 8.31
C ILE A 378 -33.11 21.24 9.11
N SER A 379 -32.86 20.65 10.29
CA SER A 379 -33.92 20.18 11.17
C SER A 379 -34.79 21.33 11.69
N GLY A 380 -34.17 22.46 12.07
CA GLY A 380 -34.86 23.69 12.46
C GLY A 380 -35.73 24.24 11.32
N GLU A 381 -35.16 24.41 10.14
CA GLU A 381 -35.87 24.86 8.93
C GLU A 381 -37.03 23.93 8.57
N THR A 382 -36.83 22.61 8.65
CA THR A 382 -37.88 21.61 8.39
C THR A 382 -39.04 21.74 9.39
N ARG A 383 -38.73 21.98 10.67
CA ARG A 383 -39.75 22.20 11.70
C ARG A 383 -40.53 23.49 11.46
N GLU A 384 -39.85 24.56 11.06
CA GLU A 384 -40.47 25.84 10.72
C GLU A 384 -41.42 25.69 9.52
N LEU A 385 -40.97 25.01 8.45
CA LEU A 385 -41.82 24.70 7.29
C LEU A 385 -43.05 23.86 7.67
N GLN A 386 -42.93 22.91 8.59
CA GLN A 386 -44.06 22.13 9.09
C GLN A 386 -45.07 23.01 9.84
N LEU A 387 -44.60 23.95 10.67
CA LEU A 387 -45.46 24.88 11.39
C LEU A 387 -46.17 25.84 10.42
N GLU A 388 -45.46 26.37 9.41
CA GLU A 388 -46.05 27.21 8.38
C GLU A 388 -47.12 26.44 7.57
N SER A 389 -46.81 25.21 7.14
CA SER A 389 -47.75 24.34 6.43
C SER A 389 -49.04 24.12 7.22
N ASN A 390 -48.91 23.83 8.52
CA ASN A 390 -50.06 23.66 9.41
C ASN A 390 -50.86 24.96 9.59
N SER A 391 -50.19 26.09 9.79
CA SER A 391 -50.83 27.40 9.91
C SER A 391 -51.63 27.77 8.65
N ILE A 392 -51.06 27.53 7.46
CA ILE A 392 -51.75 27.73 6.18
C ILE A 392 -52.96 26.80 6.06
N ARG A 393 -52.83 25.52 6.42
CA ARG A 393 -53.93 24.55 6.39
C ARG A 393 -55.08 24.96 7.31
N GLU A 394 -54.79 25.37 8.54
CA GLU A 394 -55.79 25.85 9.49
C GLU A 394 -56.47 27.13 9.02
N ARG A 395 -55.71 28.06 8.42
CA ARG A 395 -56.28 29.28 7.82
C ARG A 395 -57.17 28.96 6.61
N LEU A 396 -56.78 27.98 5.80
CA LEU A 396 -57.58 27.49 4.67
C LEU A 396 -58.90 26.87 5.16
N HIS A 397 -58.85 25.97 6.16
CA HIS A 397 -60.06 25.37 6.73
C HIS A 397 -61.02 26.42 7.31
N ARG A 398 -60.51 27.40 8.06
CA ARG A 398 -61.34 28.50 8.58
C ARG A 398 -61.97 29.33 7.46
N SER A 399 -61.21 29.67 6.43
CA SER A 399 -61.71 30.46 5.29
C SER A 399 -62.77 29.69 4.50
N TYR A 400 -62.54 28.40 4.28
CA TYR A 400 -63.49 27.52 3.61
C TYR A 400 -64.81 27.41 4.39
N ALA A 401 -64.76 27.21 5.70
CA ALA A 401 -65.96 27.14 6.54
C ALA A 401 -66.82 28.41 6.43
N VAL A 402 -66.21 29.59 6.44
CA VAL A 402 -66.92 30.87 6.28
C VAL A 402 -67.56 30.98 4.89
N VAL A 403 -66.84 30.61 3.83
CA VAL A 403 -67.37 30.62 2.46
C VAL A 403 -68.54 29.63 2.32
N ASP A 404 -68.42 28.44 2.90
CA ASP A 404 -69.47 27.42 2.90
C ASP A 404 -70.74 27.92 3.61
N GLU A 405 -70.60 28.56 4.78
CA GLU A 405 -71.71 29.24 5.47
C GLU A 405 -72.33 30.40 4.67
N MET A 406 -71.53 31.13 3.88
CA MET A 406 -72.04 32.18 3.00
C MET A 406 -72.85 31.58 1.84
N VAL A 407 -72.33 30.56 1.18
CA VAL A 407 -73.00 29.92 0.04
C VAL A 407 -74.29 29.22 0.50
N THR A 408 -74.28 28.56 1.65
CA THR A 408 -75.48 27.93 2.23
C THR A 408 -76.56 28.95 2.61
N ARG A 409 -76.20 30.20 2.93
CA ARG A 409 -77.18 31.29 3.09
C ARG A 409 -77.77 31.74 1.75
N GLU A 410 -76.97 31.88 0.71
CA GLU A 410 -77.45 32.27 -0.63
C GLU A 410 -78.28 31.17 -1.31
N LEU A 411 -77.97 29.90 -1.03
CA LEU A 411 -78.77 28.74 -1.45
C LEU A 411 -80.21 28.76 -0.90
N LYS A 412 -80.46 29.46 0.20
CA LYS A 412 -81.81 29.68 0.75
C LYS A 412 -82.58 30.74 -0.03
N LYS A 413 -81.90 31.66 -0.71
CA LYS A 413 -82.50 32.79 -1.46
C LYS A 413 -82.76 32.44 -2.92
N ASP A 414 -81.79 31.81 -3.60
CA ASP A 414 -81.91 31.40 -5.00
C ASP A 414 -81.64 29.89 -5.15
N PRO A 415 -82.65 29.09 -5.53
CA PRO A 415 -82.50 27.66 -5.77
C PRO A 415 -81.52 27.31 -6.91
N SER A 416 -81.31 28.23 -7.85
CA SER A 416 -80.45 28.04 -9.04
C SER A 416 -78.98 27.82 -8.66
N ILE A 417 -78.56 28.35 -7.51
CA ILE A 417 -77.20 28.24 -6.96
C ILE A 417 -76.88 26.80 -6.52
N ARG A 418 -77.88 25.93 -6.30
CA ARG A 418 -77.67 24.52 -5.89
C ARG A 418 -76.83 23.73 -6.88
N GLN A 419 -77.03 23.96 -8.18
CA GLN A 419 -76.31 23.20 -9.20
C GLN A 419 -74.82 23.58 -9.21
N VAL A 420 -74.53 24.87 -9.04
CA VAL A 420 -73.16 25.39 -8.93
C VAL A 420 -72.50 24.90 -7.65
N TYR A 421 -73.20 24.94 -6.51
CA TYR A 421 -72.69 24.44 -5.24
C TYR A 421 -72.36 22.94 -5.30
N LYS A 422 -73.23 22.10 -5.89
CA LYS A 422 -72.94 20.68 -6.11
C LYS A 422 -71.67 20.46 -6.93
N LEU A 423 -71.46 21.27 -7.98
CA LEU A 423 -70.26 21.20 -8.79
C LEU A 423 -69.01 21.58 -7.99
N VAL A 424 -69.09 22.65 -7.19
CA VAL A 424 -68.00 23.10 -6.30
C VAL A 424 -67.66 22.03 -5.25
N THR A 425 -68.65 21.45 -4.58
CA THR A 425 -68.41 20.36 -3.62
C THR A 425 -67.80 19.13 -4.30
N SER A 426 -68.24 18.80 -5.52
CA SER A 426 -67.65 17.73 -6.32
C SER A 426 -66.18 18.01 -6.64
N ILE A 427 -65.85 19.25 -7.02
CA ILE A 427 -64.47 19.67 -7.30
C ILE A 427 -63.61 19.54 -6.04
N HIS A 428 -64.09 20.00 -4.88
CA HIS A 428 -63.38 19.83 -3.60
C HIS A 428 -63.14 18.36 -3.26
N GLY A 429 -64.14 17.49 -3.46
CA GLY A 429 -63.98 16.04 -3.25
C GLY A 429 -62.96 15.38 -4.18
N ILE A 430 -62.82 15.87 -5.42
CA ILE A 430 -61.79 15.40 -6.36
C ILE A 430 -60.40 15.89 -5.92
N PHE A 431 -60.27 17.15 -5.50
CA PHE A 431 -59.00 17.68 -5.00
C PHE A 431 -58.52 16.98 -3.73
N GLU A 432 -59.44 16.62 -2.82
CA GLU A 432 -59.10 15.84 -1.62
C GLU A 432 -58.54 14.47 -2.01
N GLN A 433 -59.19 13.76 -2.94
CA GLN A 433 -58.70 12.47 -3.46
C GLN A 433 -57.33 12.60 -4.13
N ILE A 434 -57.11 13.66 -4.91
CA ILE A 434 -55.81 13.92 -5.55
C ILE A 434 -54.73 14.16 -4.48
N SER A 435 -55.03 14.99 -3.48
CA SER A 435 -54.12 15.28 -2.35
C SER A 435 -53.74 14.00 -1.60
N GLU A 436 -54.71 13.17 -1.23
CA GLU A 436 -54.47 11.88 -0.57
C GLU A 436 -53.61 10.94 -1.42
N LYS A 437 -53.89 10.83 -2.72
CA LYS A 437 -53.11 9.98 -3.63
C LYS A 437 -51.68 10.47 -3.78
N ILE A 438 -51.44 11.76 -3.89
CA ILE A 438 -50.09 12.34 -3.94
C ILE A 438 -49.30 11.99 -2.67
N LEU A 439 -49.91 12.16 -1.49
CA LEU A 439 -49.27 11.83 -0.21
C LEU A 439 -48.97 10.33 -0.07
N MET A 440 -49.88 9.46 -0.50
CA MET A 440 -49.66 8.01 -0.50
C MET A 440 -48.56 7.60 -1.47
N THR A 441 -48.54 8.18 -2.68
CA THR A 441 -47.46 7.94 -3.66
C THR A 441 -46.11 8.38 -3.10
N ASP A 442 -46.03 9.54 -2.44
CA ASP A 442 -44.78 10.00 -1.83
C ASP A 442 -44.28 9.07 -0.72
N ARG A 443 -45.19 8.56 0.12
CA ARG A 443 -44.86 7.56 1.13
C ARG A 443 -44.33 6.27 0.51
N LEU A 444 -45.04 5.73 -0.48
CA LEU A 444 -44.62 4.51 -1.18
C LEU A 444 -43.26 4.69 -1.87
N ARG A 445 -43.01 5.86 -2.46
CA ARG A 445 -41.73 6.20 -3.08
C ARG A 445 -40.59 6.21 -2.06
N ARG A 446 -40.80 6.78 -0.86
CA ARG A 446 -39.80 6.74 0.23
C ARG A 446 -39.52 5.31 0.70
N GLU A 447 -40.56 4.52 0.92
CA GLU A 447 -40.44 3.11 1.30
C GLU A 447 -39.68 2.30 0.22
N ALA A 448 -39.96 2.55 -1.08
CA ALA A 448 -39.26 1.90 -2.19
C ALA A 448 -37.76 2.19 -2.19
N VAL A 449 -37.37 3.46 -2.04
CA VAL A 449 -35.94 3.84 -1.94
C VAL A 449 -35.26 3.19 -0.74
N ASP A 450 -35.94 3.08 0.40
CA ASP A 450 -35.40 2.38 1.58
C ASP A 450 -35.21 0.88 1.32
N TYR A 451 -36.12 0.24 0.59
CA TYR A 451 -35.97 -1.16 0.17
C TYR A 451 -34.83 -1.33 -0.85
N GLU A 452 -34.68 -0.43 -1.81
CA GLU A 452 -33.57 -0.41 -2.77
C GLU A 452 -32.22 -0.27 -2.05
N LYS A 453 -32.13 0.61 -1.05
CA LYS A 453 -30.93 0.77 -0.23
C LYS A 453 -30.60 -0.50 0.56
N LYS A 454 -31.61 -1.15 1.14
CA LYS A 454 -31.43 -2.46 1.82
C LYS A 454 -30.97 -3.53 0.85
N LEU A 455 -31.54 -3.57 -0.35
CA LEU A 455 -31.15 -4.51 -1.40
C LEU A 455 -29.70 -4.29 -1.81
N GLY A 456 -29.30 -3.05 -2.09
CA GLY A 456 -27.92 -2.68 -2.40
C GLY A 456 -26.94 -3.09 -1.29
N SER A 457 -27.32 -2.93 -0.01
CA SER A 457 -26.52 -3.41 1.12
C SER A 457 -26.35 -4.93 1.12
N ILE A 458 -27.42 -5.70 0.90
CA ILE A 458 -27.36 -7.17 0.85
C ILE A 458 -26.50 -7.64 -0.33
N THR A 459 -26.68 -7.04 -1.51
CA THR A 459 -25.89 -7.34 -2.70
C THR A 459 -24.42 -6.99 -2.50
N SER A 460 -24.11 -5.84 -1.92
CA SER A 460 -22.72 -5.42 -1.64
C SER A 460 -22.01 -6.32 -0.63
N ARG A 461 -22.76 -6.94 0.30
CA ARG A 461 -22.22 -7.89 1.27
C ARG A 461 -21.83 -9.23 0.64
N GLY A 462 -22.14 -9.46 -0.64
CA GLY A 462 -21.80 -10.69 -1.37
C GLY A 462 -22.45 -11.95 -0.82
N MET A 463 -23.46 -11.81 0.06
CA MET A 463 -24.22 -12.94 0.57
C MET A 463 -25.19 -13.41 -0.50
N SER A 464 -24.79 -14.41 -1.28
CA SER A 464 -25.75 -15.13 -2.11
C SER A 464 -26.78 -15.79 -1.18
N LEU A 465 -28.06 -15.44 -1.38
CA LEU A 465 -29.18 -16.05 -0.68
C LEU A 465 -29.16 -17.59 -0.83
N GLU A 466 -28.63 -18.08 -1.95
CA GLU A 466 -28.48 -19.51 -2.24
C GLU A 466 -27.43 -20.17 -1.34
N LYS A 467 -26.31 -19.49 -1.07
CA LYS A 467 -25.29 -19.97 -0.13
C LYS A 467 -25.84 -20.02 1.29
N LEU A 468 -26.54 -18.97 1.71
CA LEU A 468 -27.14 -18.91 3.04
C LEU A 468 -28.25 -19.95 3.23
N GLN A 469 -29.02 -20.23 2.17
CA GLN A 469 -30.01 -21.31 2.14
C GLN A 469 -29.35 -22.68 2.20
N ALA A 470 -28.27 -22.90 1.45
CA ALA A 470 -27.50 -24.14 1.48
C ALA A 470 -26.89 -24.41 2.87
N ASP A 471 -26.29 -23.40 3.50
CA ASP A 471 -25.73 -23.50 4.85
C ASP A 471 -26.82 -23.84 5.89
N LEU A 472 -27.99 -23.19 5.77
CA LEU A 472 -29.12 -23.45 6.65
C LEU A 472 -29.65 -24.88 6.49
N ASP A 473 -29.77 -25.37 5.26
CA ASP A 473 -30.21 -26.73 4.98
C ASP A 473 -29.16 -27.78 5.41
N ALA A 474 -27.86 -27.46 5.33
CA ALA A 474 -26.78 -28.29 5.87
C ALA A 474 -26.87 -28.40 7.40
N ILE A 475 -27.06 -27.27 8.11
CA ILE A 475 -27.26 -27.26 9.57
C ILE A 475 -28.51 -28.06 9.96
N ARG A 476 -29.60 -27.95 9.19
CA ARG A 476 -30.81 -28.75 9.42
C ARG A 476 -30.56 -30.25 9.25
N GLN A 477 -29.82 -30.66 8.22
CA GLN A 477 -29.43 -32.05 8.02
C GLN A 477 -28.53 -32.58 9.14
N GLU A 478 -27.57 -31.78 9.59
CA GLU A 478 -26.69 -32.12 10.71
C GLU A 478 -27.51 -32.31 11.99
N ASN A 479 -28.38 -31.36 12.32
CA ASN A 479 -29.26 -31.46 13.50
C ASN A 479 -30.17 -32.69 13.45
N GLN A 480 -30.76 -33.01 12.29
CA GLN A 480 -31.55 -34.25 12.12
C GLN A 480 -30.71 -35.51 12.30
N SER A 481 -29.44 -35.48 11.87
CA SER A 481 -28.52 -36.61 12.03
C SER A 481 -28.10 -36.79 13.48
N LEU A 482 -27.86 -35.68 14.21
CA LEU A 482 -27.58 -35.67 15.64
C LEU A 482 -28.78 -36.15 16.46
N GLU A 483 -30.00 -35.73 16.14
CA GLU A 483 -31.23 -36.21 16.79
C GLU A 483 -31.43 -37.73 16.62
N LYS A 484 -31.03 -38.28 15.46
CA LYS A 484 -31.06 -39.73 15.21
C LYS A 484 -29.95 -40.50 15.93
N GLN A 485 -28.87 -39.83 16.33
CA GLN A 485 -27.80 -40.42 17.14
C GLN A 485 -28.08 -40.32 18.64
N LEU A 486 -28.97 -39.40 19.04
CA LEU A 486 -29.39 -39.20 20.44
C LEU A 486 -30.57 -40.09 20.85
N ASN A 487 -31.36 -40.57 19.89
CA ASN A 487 -32.41 -41.59 20.06
C ASN A 487 -31.87 -42.98 19.72
#